data_AF-U7HLB4-F1
#
_entry.id   AF-U7HLB4-F1
#
_cell.length_a   1.000
_cell.length_b   1.000
_cell.length_c   1.000
_cell.angle_alpha   90.00
_cell.angle_beta   90.00
_cell.angle_gamma   90.00
#
_symmetry.space_group_name_H-M   'P 1'
#
loop_
_entity.id
_entity.type
_entity.pdbx_description
1 polymer ?
#
loop_
_entity_poly.entity_id
_entity_poly.type
_entity_poly.pdbx_seq_one_letter_code
_entity_poly.pdbx_strand_id
1 'polypeptide(L)'
;MTDTLAMDLMPAQWFPDIELTRLAVGERSIDIVGAGEWALQGDLVLFEGKGTLRLSLTEAPRIEIWNGETWQVLPEDFLEHATTVTHLQYDRASGEVVVNARAGDKQAKIRLAGMLTGVEWLPAS
;
A
#
# COMPACT_ATOMS: atom_id res chain seq x y z
N MET A 1 10.50 -16.77 5.77
CA MET A 1 11.66 -15.85 5.65
C MET A 1 11.07 -14.51 5.25
N THR A 2 11.44 -13.42 5.90
CA THR A 2 10.96 -12.07 5.55
C THR A 2 11.96 -11.47 4.57
N ASP A 3 11.48 -10.94 3.45
CA ASP A 3 12.33 -10.28 2.47
C ASP A 3 12.17 -8.76 2.59
N THR A 4 13.28 -8.04 2.78
CA THR A 4 13.25 -6.58 2.96
C THR A 4 13.71 -5.90 1.67
N LEU A 5 12.94 -4.91 1.19
CA LEU A 5 13.36 -4.06 0.09
C LEU A 5 14.19 -2.89 0.65
N ALA A 6 15.39 -2.70 0.10
CA ALA A 6 16.21 -1.54 0.42
C ALA A 6 15.52 -0.25 -0.08
N MET A 7 15.41 0.75 0.79
CA MET A 7 14.64 1.98 0.54
C MET A 7 15.15 2.79 -0.67
N ASP A 8 16.44 2.67 -1.00
CA ASP A 8 17.07 3.29 -2.18
C ASP A 8 16.62 2.64 -3.50
N LEU A 9 16.08 1.43 -3.46
CA LEU A 9 15.49 0.72 -4.59
C LEU A 9 13.98 1.01 -4.74
N MET A 10 13.33 1.66 -3.77
CA MET A 10 11.91 1.99 -3.85
C MET A 10 11.66 2.99 -5.01
N PRO A 11 10.84 2.64 -6.01
CA PRO A 11 10.55 3.52 -7.14
C PRO A 11 9.67 4.68 -6.69
N ALA A 12 9.67 5.78 -7.46
CA ALA A 12 8.75 6.89 -7.20
C ALA A 12 7.28 6.47 -7.35
N GLN A 13 7.00 5.49 -8.20
CA GLN A 13 5.67 4.93 -8.39
C GLN A 13 5.75 3.42 -8.63
N TRP A 14 4.83 2.68 -8.02
CA TRP A 14 4.74 1.22 -8.12
C TRP A 14 3.32 0.80 -8.48
N PHE A 15 3.17 -0.05 -9.49
CA PHE A 15 1.89 -0.61 -9.93
C PHE A 15 1.87 -2.10 -9.61
N PRO A 16 1.22 -2.53 -8.51
CA PRO A 16 1.13 -3.94 -8.17
C PRO A 16 0.18 -4.67 -9.11
N ASP A 17 0.55 -5.89 -9.50
CA ASP A 17 -0.36 -6.83 -10.19
C ASP A 17 -0.78 -7.91 -9.19
N ILE A 18 -1.75 -7.55 -8.34
CA ILE A 18 -2.18 -8.40 -7.22
C ILE A 18 -3.69 -8.53 -7.16
N GLU A 19 -4.13 -9.70 -6.73
CA GLU A 19 -5.45 -9.91 -6.15
C GLU A 19 -5.41 -9.48 -4.68
N LEU A 20 -6.01 -8.32 -4.38
CA LEU A 20 -6.08 -7.80 -3.01
C LEU A 20 -7.01 -8.68 -2.17
N THR A 21 -6.50 -9.21 -1.06
CA THR A 21 -7.29 -9.91 -0.04
C THR A 21 -7.70 -8.96 1.07
N ARG A 22 -6.79 -8.10 1.53
CA ARG A 22 -7.05 -7.14 2.60
C ARG A 22 -6.10 -5.96 2.51
N LEU A 23 -6.64 -4.77 2.74
CA LEU A 23 -5.86 -3.58 3.07
C LEU A 23 -6.07 -3.28 4.56
N ALA A 24 -5.00 -3.17 5.33
CA ALA A 24 -5.07 -2.94 6.76
C ALA A 24 -4.05 -1.91 7.20
N VAL A 25 -4.30 -1.31 8.35
CA VAL A 25 -3.36 -0.43 9.03
C VAL A 25 -3.06 -0.97 10.43
N GLY A 26 -1.83 -0.74 10.89
CA GLY A 26 -1.45 -0.90 12.28
C GLY A 26 -1.09 0.45 12.89
N GLU A 27 -0.63 0.45 14.14
CA GLU A 27 -0.21 1.69 14.83
C GLU A 27 0.82 2.51 14.04
N ARG A 28 1.66 1.84 13.24
CA ARG A 28 2.74 2.44 12.44
C ARG A 28 2.99 1.64 11.16
N SER A 29 1.96 1.07 10.55
CA SER A 29 2.13 0.30 9.31
C SER A 29 0.93 0.36 8.39
N ILE A 30 1.17 0.14 7.10
CA ILE A 30 0.17 -0.22 6.11
C ILE A 30 0.50 -1.63 5.63
N ASP A 31 -0.46 -2.54 5.74
CA ASP A 31 -0.33 -3.93 5.31
C ASP A 31 -1.22 -4.18 4.10
N ILE A 32 -0.61 -4.56 2.99
CA ILE A 32 -1.29 -4.92 1.74
C ILE A 32 -1.19 -6.44 1.59
N VAL A 33 -2.28 -7.13 1.93
CA VAL A 33 -2.36 -8.59 1.90
C VAL A 33 -2.98 -9.02 0.58
N GLY A 34 -2.31 -9.92 -0.14
CA GLY A 34 -2.80 -10.38 -1.43
C GLY A 34 -1.99 -11.50 -2.04
N ALA A 35 -2.30 -11.79 -3.30
CA ALA A 35 -1.60 -12.76 -4.13
C ALA A 35 -1.25 -12.13 -5.46
N GLY A 36 -0.01 -12.30 -5.94
CA GLY A 36 0.37 -11.83 -7.27
C GLY A 36 1.82 -11.38 -7.35
N GLU A 37 2.09 -10.47 -8.28
CA GLU A 37 3.43 -9.96 -8.57
C GLU A 37 3.60 -8.52 -8.11
N TRP A 38 4.73 -8.29 -7.44
CA TRP A 38 5.19 -6.99 -7.01
C TRP A 38 6.43 -6.62 -7.83
N ALA A 39 6.21 -6.09 -9.03
CA ALA A 39 7.28 -5.80 -9.99
C ALA A 39 7.64 -4.31 -10.08
N LEU A 40 8.93 -3.99 -10.15
CA LEU A 40 9.41 -2.66 -10.52
C LEU A 40 9.36 -2.49 -12.03
N GLN A 41 8.58 -1.50 -12.49
CA GLN A 41 8.52 -1.08 -13.89
C GLN A 41 8.24 -2.20 -14.91
N GLY A 42 7.68 -3.35 -14.46
CA GLY A 42 7.35 -4.49 -15.31
C GLY A 42 8.51 -5.45 -15.61
N ASP A 43 9.76 -5.08 -15.29
CA ASP A 43 10.95 -5.85 -15.71
C ASP A 43 11.65 -6.58 -14.55
N LEU A 44 11.39 -6.20 -13.30
CA LEU A 44 11.99 -6.82 -12.11
C LEU A 44 10.94 -7.16 -11.06
N VAL A 45 10.59 -8.45 -10.97
CA VAL A 45 9.74 -8.97 -9.88
C VAL A 45 10.54 -8.95 -8.57
N LEU A 46 10.07 -8.17 -7.59
CA LEU A 46 10.67 -8.13 -6.24
C LEU A 46 10.09 -9.24 -5.37
N PHE A 47 8.77 -9.39 -5.39
CA PHE A 47 8.03 -10.37 -4.61
C PHE A 47 6.96 -11.02 -5.47
N GLU A 48 6.72 -12.30 -5.25
CA GLU A 48 5.71 -13.08 -5.96
C GLU A 48 4.97 -14.00 -4.98
N GLY A 49 3.69 -14.23 -5.28
CA GLY A 49 2.86 -15.21 -4.61
C GLY A 49 1.98 -14.60 -3.53
N LYS A 50 1.50 -15.44 -2.62
CA LYS A 50 0.63 -15.04 -1.52
C LYS A 50 1.45 -14.48 -0.37
N GLY A 51 1.05 -13.34 0.16
CA GLY A 51 1.74 -12.74 1.29
C GLY A 51 1.23 -11.35 1.63
N THR A 52 2.01 -10.66 2.46
CA THR A 52 1.74 -9.28 2.89
C THR A 52 2.92 -8.41 2.53
N LEU A 53 2.67 -7.35 1.75
CA LEU A 53 3.60 -6.23 1.67
C LEU A 53 3.32 -5.29 2.84
N ARG A 54 4.27 -5.18 3.75
CA ARG A 54 4.22 -4.28 4.90
C ARG A 54 5.05 -3.04 4.64
N LEU A 55 4.41 -1.89 4.78
CA LEU A 55 5.05 -0.58 4.80
C LEU A 55 5.13 -0.13 6.26
N SER A 56 6.34 -0.07 6.81
CA SER A 56 6.58 0.45 8.16
C SER A 56 6.65 1.97 8.12
N LEU A 57 6.01 2.64 9.08
CA LEU A 57 5.86 4.08 9.12
C LEU A 57 6.44 4.68 10.40
N THR A 58 6.65 5.99 10.42
CA THR A 58 7.01 6.71 11.65
C THR A 58 5.83 6.93 12.59
N GLU A 59 4.60 6.93 12.09
CA GLU A 59 3.38 7.18 12.86
C GLU A 59 2.18 6.45 12.22
N ALA A 60 1.01 6.57 12.84
CA ALA A 60 -0.21 5.98 12.30
C ALA A 60 -0.52 6.56 10.92
N PRO A 61 -0.88 5.72 9.93
CA PRO A 61 -1.21 6.21 8.60
C PRO A 61 -2.47 7.06 8.62
N ARG A 62 -2.46 8.13 7.82
CA ARG A 62 -3.66 8.90 7.52
C ARG A 62 -4.47 8.18 6.45
N ILE A 63 -5.75 7.95 6.70
CA ILE A 63 -6.69 7.30 5.76
C ILE A 63 -7.66 8.36 5.24
N GLU A 64 -7.79 8.48 3.93
CA GLU A 64 -8.65 9.48 3.30
C GLU A 64 -9.48 8.89 2.15
N ILE A 65 -10.69 9.43 1.95
CA ILE A 65 -11.57 9.15 0.81
C ILE A 65 -11.80 10.41 -0.01
N TRP A 66 -11.91 10.25 -1.33
CA TRP A 66 -12.32 11.32 -2.23
C TRP A 66 -13.85 11.40 -2.30
N ASN A 67 -14.42 12.55 -1.92
CA ASN A 67 -15.87 12.76 -2.00
C ASN A 67 -16.35 13.38 -3.34
N GLY A 68 -15.43 13.66 -4.27
CA GLY A 68 -15.73 14.37 -5.53
C GLY A 68 -15.03 15.72 -5.65
N GLU A 69 -14.73 16.37 -4.52
CA GLU A 69 -14.18 17.73 -4.45
C GLU A 69 -12.97 17.84 -3.53
N THR A 70 -12.97 17.11 -2.42
CA THR A 70 -11.93 17.14 -1.39
C THR A 70 -11.65 15.75 -0.82
N TRP A 71 -10.48 15.60 -0.21
CA TRP A 71 -10.13 14.43 0.58
C TRP A 71 -10.67 14.58 2.00
N GLN A 72 -11.35 13.55 2.50
CA GLN A 72 -11.89 13.51 3.85
C GLN A 72 -11.25 12.36 4.63
N VAL A 73 -10.84 12.64 5.87
CA VAL A 73 -10.26 11.63 6.76
C VAL A 73 -11.34 10.61 7.15
N LEU A 74 -10.98 9.34 7.11
CA LEU A 74 -11.84 8.23 7.51
C LEU A 74 -11.26 7.44 8.68
N PRO A 75 -12.12 6.77 9.46
CA PRO A 75 -11.71 5.71 10.37
C PRO A 75 -11.18 4.47 9.62
N GLU A 76 -10.43 3.62 10.34
CA GLU A 76 -9.76 2.44 9.78
C GLU A 76 -10.70 1.30 9.36
N ASP A 77 -11.87 1.21 9.98
CA ASP A 77 -12.89 0.19 9.70
C ASP A 77 -13.37 0.26 8.25
N PHE A 78 -13.34 1.44 7.62
CA PHE A 78 -13.69 1.62 6.22
C PHE A 78 -12.80 0.82 5.24
N LEU A 79 -11.59 0.44 5.67
CA LEU A 79 -10.68 -0.34 4.83
C LEU A 79 -11.19 -1.76 4.57
N GLU A 80 -12.18 -2.26 5.32
CA GLU A 80 -12.83 -3.55 5.04
C GLU A 80 -13.48 -3.59 3.65
N HIS A 81 -13.78 -2.42 3.07
CA HIS A 81 -14.36 -2.28 1.74
C HIS A 81 -13.33 -2.10 0.63
N ALA A 82 -12.03 -2.07 0.94
CA ALA A 82 -10.99 -1.91 -0.07
C ALA A 82 -10.94 -3.14 -0.99
N THR A 83 -11.08 -2.93 -2.30
CA THR A 83 -11.14 -4.00 -3.30
C THR A 83 -9.85 -4.11 -4.10
N THR A 84 -9.10 -3.01 -4.25
CA THR A 84 -7.93 -2.99 -5.14
C THR A 84 -6.96 -1.91 -4.71
N VAL A 85 -5.67 -2.24 -4.62
CA VAL A 85 -4.60 -1.25 -4.58
C VAL A 85 -4.20 -0.95 -6.02
N THR A 86 -4.29 0.30 -6.42
CA THR A 86 -4.05 0.72 -7.82
C THR A 86 -2.60 1.04 -8.07
N HIS A 87 -1.96 1.72 -7.12
CA HIS A 87 -0.54 2.06 -7.17
C HIS A 87 -0.08 2.62 -5.82
N LEU A 88 1.23 2.61 -5.62
CA LEU A 88 1.91 3.31 -4.55
C LEU A 88 2.71 4.46 -5.15
N GLN A 89 2.81 5.57 -4.44
CA GLN A 89 3.69 6.69 -4.75
C GLN A 89 4.64 6.91 -3.58
N TYR A 90 5.92 7.09 -3.86
CA TYR A 90 6.93 7.38 -2.85
C TYR A 90 7.70 8.63 -3.25
N ASP A 91 7.62 9.66 -2.41
CA ASP A 91 8.43 10.87 -2.58
C ASP A 91 9.71 10.73 -1.77
N ARG A 92 10.85 10.57 -2.46
CA ARG A 92 12.17 10.46 -1.83
C ARG A 92 12.61 11.71 -1.09
N ALA A 93 12.09 12.89 -1.47
CA ALA A 93 12.50 14.15 -0.86
C ALA A 93 11.87 14.32 0.53
N SER A 94 10.60 13.97 0.67
CA SER A 94 9.89 14.01 1.95
C SER A 94 9.99 12.69 2.74
N GLY A 95 10.12 11.56 2.06
CA GLY A 95 9.98 10.23 2.65
C GLY A 95 8.52 9.77 2.79
N GLU A 96 7.55 10.52 2.27
CA GLU A 96 6.13 10.14 2.33
C GLU A 96 5.82 9.05 1.29
N VAL A 97 5.08 8.03 1.72
CA VAL A 97 4.44 7.05 0.83
C VAL A 97 2.93 7.29 0.80
N VAL A 98 2.32 7.15 -0.37
CA VAL A 98 0.87 7.15 -0.58
C VAL A 98 0.46 5.87 -1.27
N VAL A 99 -0.37 5.06 -0.60
CA VAL A 99 -1.04 3.88 -1.16
C VAL A 99 -2.40 4.29 -1.69
N ASN A 100 -2.61 4.20 -3.00
CA ASN A 100 -3.87 4.57 -3.64
C ASN A 100 -4.70 3.31 -3.93
N ALA A 101 -5.94 3.28 -3.47
CA ALA A 101 -6.81 2.12 -3.59
C ALA A 101 -8.25 2.49 -3.98
N ARG A 102 -9.04 1.47 -4.28
CA ARG A 102 -10.47 1.54 -4.59
C ARG A 102 -11.27 0.79 -3.56
N ALA A 103 -12.47 1.29 -3.25
CA ALA A 103 -13.38 0.69 -2.29
C ALA A 103 -14.83 0.61 -2.79
N GLY A 104 -15.48 -0.51 -2.48
CA GLY A 104 -16.87 -0.82 -2.78
C GLY A 104 -17.24 -0.88 -4.27
N ASP A 105 -18.51 -1.17 -4.56
CA ASP A 105 -19.02 -1.35 -5.92
C ASP A 105 -18.90 -0.08 -6.78
N LYS A 106 -18.95 1.09 -6.13
CA LYS A 106 -18.80 2.40 -6.78
C LYS A 106 -17.35 2.81 -7.03
N GLN A 107 -16.38 1.97 -6.66
CA GLN A 107 -14.95 2.20 -6.90
C GLN A 107 -14.47 3.56 -6.35
N ALA A 108 -14.92 3.88 -5.14
CA ALA A 108 -14.54 5.11 -4.45
C ALA A 108 -13.01 5.15 -4.29
N LYS A 109 -12.41 6.33 -4.47
CA LYS A 109 -10.96 6.49 -4.31
C LYS A 109 -10.65 6.64 -2.84
N ILE A 110 -9.77 5.80 -2.34
CA ILE A 110 -9.18 5.91 -1.01
C ILE A 110 -7.67 6.06 -1.15
N ARG A 111 -7.04 6.74 -0.19
CA ARG A 111 -5.59 6.77 -0.07
C ARG A 111 -5.18 6.61 1.38
N LEU A 112 -4.04 5.96 1.58
CA LEU A 112 -3.38 5.83 2.87
C LEU A 112 -2.01 6.48 2.74
N ALA A 113 -1.64 7.34 3.68
CA ALA A 113 -0.38 8.08 3.60
C ALA A 113 0.37 8.07 4.93
N GLY A 114 1.71 8.08 4.84
CA GLY A 114 2.58 8.19 6.01
C GLY A 114 4.05 8.25 5.63
N MET A 115 4.90 8.61 6.61
CA MET A 115 6.35 8.69 6.42
C MET A 115 6.96 7.30 6.52
N LEU A 116 7.54 6.82 5.41
CA LEU A 116 8.00 5.45 5.23
C LEU A 116 9.37 5.23 5.89
N THR A 117 9.51 4.13 6.64
CA THR A 117 10.77 3.73 7.30
C THR A 117 11.26 2.35 6.85
N GLY A 118 10.41 1.54 6.23
CA GLY A 118 10.81 0.24 5.71
C GLY A 118 9.73 -0.43 4.87
N VAL A 119 10.16 -1.36 4.02
CA VAL A 119 9.30 -2.15 3.14
C VAL A 119 9.69 -3.62 3.26
N GLU A 120 8.74 -4.46 3.64
CA GLU A 120 8.95 -5.88 3.90
C GLU A 120 7.90 -6.73 3.20
N TRP A 121 8.32 -7.85 2.64
CA TRP A 121 7.45 -8.91 2.16
C TRP A 121 7.42 -10.06 3.17
N LEU A 122 6.20 -10.44 3.54
CA LEU A 122 5.89 -11.52 4.47
C LEU A 122 5.13 -12.60 3.69
N PRO A 123 5.82 -13.61 3.13
CA PRO A 123 5.18 -14.71 2.41
C PRO A 123 4.17 -15.45 3.30
N ALA A 124 3.01 -15.80 2.75
CA ALA A 124 2.09 -16.72 3.38
C ALA A 124 2.68 -18.13 3.36
N SER A 125 2.57 -18.84 4.49
CA SER A 125 3.00 -20.25 4.60
C SER A 125 2.00 -21.21 3.98
#